data_AF-A0A0B7DJS2-F1
#
_entry.id   AF-A0A0B7DJS2-F1
#
_cell.length_a   1.000
_cell.length_b   1.000
_cell.length_c   1.000
_cell.angle_alpha   90.00
_cell.angle_beta   90.00
_cell.angle_gamma   90.00
#
_symmetry.space_group_name_H-M   'P 1'
#
loop_
_entity.id
_entity.type
_entity.pdbx_description
1 polymer ?
#
loop_
_entity_poly.entity_id
_entity_poly.type
_entity_poly.pdbx_seq_one_letter_code
_entity_poly.pdbx_strand_id
1 'polypeptide(L)'
;MSESKVKKAISVRFDPVEYANYSAMVENAGVAVSDGLRYLVTEKLQQAEEADMKKFHISFDFRWKERDVAFPEHVGNMLVTVTPPRELSDDFLQRLIFVIPEFWDDSGSGLKEMFRIDSAYFHRVTAEPHHRTSAKASRNVLSFHLLKSRWRSAIFDYGSGYKAEELEDRIRSAVTSHFTQTIRLYLIDHLPASRVLPEELFNEMMSFRDENTLDQMMALG
;
A
#
# COMPACT_ATOMS: atom_id res chain seq x y z
N MET A 1 4.23 -29.41 24.72
CA MET A 1 3.70 -28.12 25.19
C MET A 1 2.74 -27.61 24.14
N SER A 2 1.44 -27.68 24.39
CA SER A 2 0.42 -27.22 23.44
C SER A 2 0.34 -25.70 23.50
N GLU A 3 0.67 -25.01 22.41
CA GLU A 3 0.37 -23.60 22.25
C GLU A 3 -1.14 -23.39 22.38
N SER A 4 -1.55 -22.77 23.48
CA SER A 4 -2.90 -22.23 23.64
C SER A 4 -3.11 -21.17 22.56
N LYS A 5 -3.82 -21.51 21.48
CA LYS A 5 -4.30 -20.53 20.48
C LYS A 5 -5.24 -19.57 21.19
N VAL A 6 -4.73 -18.42 21.60
CA VAL A 6 -5.52 -17.34 22.20
C VAL A 6 -6.56 -16.90 21.17
N LYS A 7 -7.83 -17.23 21.41
CA LYS A 7 -8.97 -16.71 20.65
C LYS A 7 -9.11 -15.22 20.97
N LYS A 8 -8.51 -14.34 20.17
CA LYS A 8 -8.73 -12.89 20.28
C LYS A 8 -10.11 -12.57 19.69
N ALA A 9 -10.96 -11.92 20.47
CA ALA A 9 -12.19 -11.32 19.95
C ALA A 9 -11.83 -10.14 19.03
N ILE A 10 -12.43 -10.10 17.84
CA ILE A 10 -12.24 -9.02 16.87
C ILE A 10 -13.56 -8.25 16.77
N SER A 11 -13.51 -6.94 16.99
CA SER A 11 -14.65 -6.05 16.76
C SER A 11 -14.53 -5.46 15.36
N VAL A 12 -15.55 -5.70 14.52
CA VAL A 12 -15.64 -5.16 13.16
C VAL A 12 -16.82 -4.18 13.13
N ARG A 13 -16.61 -3.01 12.52
CA ARG A 13 -17.66 -2.00 12.33
C ARG A 13 -18.18 -2.10 10.91
N PHE A 14 -19.50 -2.07 10.77
CA PHE A 14 -20.20 -2.11 9.49
C PHE A 14 -21.10 -0.89 9.37
N ASP A 15 -21.44 -0.54 8.13
CA ASP A 15 -22.63 0.27 7.92
C ASP A 15 -23.87 -0.48 8.48
N PRO A 16 -24.73 0.18 9.27
CA PRO A 16 -25.87 -0.49 9.91
C PRO A 16 -26.83 -1.17 8.91
N VAL A 17 -27.00 -0.59 7.72
CA VAL A 17 -27.90 -1.12 6.69
C VAL A 17 -27.28 -2.34 6.03
N GLU A 18 -26.00 -2.27 5.66
CA GLU A 18 -25.27 -3.41 5.10
C GLU A 18 -25.21 -4.58 6.08
N TYR A 19 -24.96 -4.30 7.36
CA TYR A 19 -24.97 -5.31 8.42
C TYR A 19 -26.33 -5.98 8.57
N ALA A 20 -27.42 -5.20 8.61
CA ALA A 20 -28.77 -5.74 8.73
C ALA A 20 -29.11 -6.65 7.55
N ASN A 21 -28.74 -6.25 6.33
CA ASN A 21 -28.94 -7.04 5.12
C ASN A 21 -28.15 -8.36 5.17
N TYR A 22 -26.87 -8.30 5.54
CA TYR A 22 -26.03 -9.49 5.67
C TYR A 22 -26.52 -10.43 6.78
N SER A 23 -26.85 -9.90 7.96
CA SER A 23 -27.36 -10.66 9.09
C SER A 23 -28.64 -11.41 8.72
N ALA A 24 -29.62 -10.70 8.13
CA ALA A 24 -30.86 -11.32 7.69
C ALA A 24 -30.62 -12.43 6.67
N MET A 25 -29.71 -12.24 5.71
CA MET A 25 -29.39 -13.24 4.70
C MET A 25 -28.85 -14.54 5.32
N VAL A 26 -27.85 -14.44 6.20
CA VAL A 26 -27.21 -15.64 6.79
C VAL A 26 -28.09 -16.31 7.85
N GLU A 27 -28.79 -15.52 8.67
CA GLU A 27 -29.65 -16.05 9.73
C GLU A 27 -30.91 -16.72 9.15
N ASN A 28 -31.49 -16.18 8.07
CA ASN A 28 -32.60 -16.84 7.36
C ASN A 28 -32.17 -18.17 6.71
N ALA A 29 -30.89 -18.33 6.40
CA ALA A 29 -30.30 -19.59 5.95
C ALA A 29 -29.92 -20.54 7.10
N GLY A 30 -30.20 -20.16 8.35
CA GLY A 30 -29.87 -20.95 9.55
C GLY A 30 -28.39 -20.89 9.95
N VAL A 31 -27.63 -19.90 9.46
CA VAL A 31 -26.21 -19.73 9.75
C VAL A 31 -26.01 -18.56 10.71
N ALA A 32 -25.24 -18.77 11.78
CA ALA A 32 -24.87 -17.69 12.68
C ALA A 32 -23.97 -16.66 11.96
N VAL A 33 -24.20 -15.37 12.20
CA VAL A 33 -23.44 -14.25 11.58
C VAL A 33 -21.93 -14.45 11.70
N SER A 34 -21.46 -14.88 12.89
CA SER A 34 -20.04 -15.14 13.13
C SER A 34 -19.47 -16.26 12.27
N ASP A 35 -20.25 -17.30 11.98
CA ASP A 35 -19.81 -18.41 11.13
C ASP A 35 -19.83 -17.99 9.67
N GLY A 36 -20.85 -17.25 9.22
CA GLY A 36 -20.84 -16.63 7.90
C GLY A 36 -19.58 -15.79 7.65
N LEU A 37 -19.20 -14.94 8.60
CA LEU A 37 -17.97 -14.14 8.51
C LEU A 37 -16.71 -15.02 8.47
N ARG A 38 -16.65 -16.11 9.25
CA ARG A 38 -15.53 -17.06 9.21
C ARG A 38 -15.42 -17.74 7.84
N TYR A 39 -16.55 -18.14 7.26
CA TYR A 39 -16.59 -18.74 5.93
C TYR A 39 -16.11 -17.75 4.87
N LEU A 40 -16.59 -16.51 4.90
CA LEU A 40 -16.15 -15.45 3.99
C LEU A 40 -14.63 -15.21 4.10
N VAL A 41 -14.08 -15.14 5.31
CA VAL A 41 -12.63 -14.98 5.52
C VAL A 41 -11.86 -16.18 4.99
N THR A 42 -12.35 -17.40 5.25
CA THR A 42 -11.71 -18.64 4.79
C THR A 42 -11.70 -18.72 3.26
N GLU A 43 -12.83 -18.41 2.63
CA GLU A 43 -12.97 -18.36 1.19
C GLU A 43 -12.00 -17.33 0.56
N LYS A 44 -11.92 -16.12 1.13
CA LYS A 44 -11.03 -15.08 0.62
C LYS A 44 -9.55 -15.42 0.80
N LEU A 45 -9.19 -16.12 1.89
CA LEU A 45 -7.83 -16.63 2.06
C LEU A 45 -7.49 -17.71 1.03
N GLN A 46 -8.41 -18.63 0.77
CA GLN A 46 -8.23 -19.66 -0.26
C GLN A 46 -8.07 -19.02 -1.65
N GLN A 47 -8.94 -18.07 -2.01
CA GLN A 47 -8.82 -17.33 -3.27
C GLN A 47 -7.46 -16.60 -3.37
N ALA A 48 -6.97 -16.03 -2.26
CA ALA A 48 -5.67 -15.35 -2.24
C ALA A 48 -4.47 -16.31 -2.40
N GLU A 49 -4.58 -17.54 -1.90
CA GLU A 49 -3.58 -18.60 -2.11
C GLU A 49 -3.58 -19.10 -3.56
N GLU A 50 -4.75 -19.14 -4.19
CA GLU A 50 -4.95 -19.61 -5.56
C GLU A 50 -4.68 -18.52 -6.63
N ALA A 51 -4.66 -17.24 -6.25
CA ALA A 51 -4.45 -16.12 -7.16
C ALA A 51 -3.12 -16.21 -7.94
N ASP A 52 -3.18 -16.08 -9.28
CA ASP A 52 -2.00 -16.23 -10.15
C ASP A 52 -1.06 -15.02 -10.06
N MET A 53 -0.07 -15.12 -9.16
CA MET A 53 1.00 -14.14 -9.03
C MET A 53 2.21 -14.43 -9.94
N LYS A 54 2.10 -15.29 -10.96
CA LYS A 54 3.21 -15.56 -11.89
C LYS A 54 3.60 -14.30 -12.64
N LYS A 55 4.91 -14.16 -12.87
CA LYS A 55 5.58 -13.00 -13.49
C LYS A 55 5.55 -11.73 -12.66
N PHE A 56 4.80 -11.69 -11.56
CA PHE A 56 4.85 -10.56 -10.65
C PHE A 56 6.27 -10.40 -10.10
N HIS A 57 6.81 -9.21 -10.25
CA HIS A 57 8.15 -8.90 -9.79
C HIS A 57 8.23 -7.44 -9.36
N ILE A 58 9.02 -7.16 -8.33
CA ILE A 58 9.32 -5.81 -7.89
C ILE A 58 10.83 -5.68 -7.83
N SER A 59 11.35 -4.67 -8.52
CA SER A 59 12.76 -4.28 -8.42
C SER A 59 12.86 -2.92 -7.75
N PHE A 60 14.00 -2.69 -7.09
CA PHE A 60 14.28 -1.46 -6.37
C PHE A 60 15.68 -0.97 -6.71
N ASP A 61 15.80 0.31 -7.03
CA ASP A 61 17.05 1.05 -7.17
C ASP A 61 17.11 2.11 -6.07
N PHE A 62 18.08 1.96 -5.15
CA PHE A 62 18.31 2.88 -4.05
C PHE A 62 19.50 3.79 -4.38
N ARG A 63 19.32 5.10 -4.19
CA ARG A 63 20.41 6.09 -4.29
C ARG A 63 20.51 6.87 -2.99
N TRP A 64 21.48 6.47 -2.19
CA TRP A 64 21.87 7.15 -0.96
C TRP A 64 22.57 8.47 -1.28
N LYS A 65 22.34 9.46 -0.42
CA LYS A 65 22.89 10.80 -0.51
C LYS A 65 23.75 11.09 0.71
N GLU A 66 24.77 11.92 0.52
CA GLU A 66 25.40 12.58 1.65
C GLU A 66 24.41 13.54 2.31
N ARG A 67 24.48 13.67 3.63
CA ARG A 67 23.55 14.51 4.38
C ARG A 67 23.80 15.98 4.05
N ASP A 68 22.78 16.64 3.50
CA ASP A 68 22.76 18.08 3.31
C ASP A 68 22.53 18.79 4.67
N VAL A 69 23.12 19.97 4.84
CA VAL A 69 22.89 20.83 6.01
C VAL A 69 21.45 21.35 6.02
N ALA A 70 20.86 21.60 4.85
CA ALA A 70 19.50 22.15 4.73
C ALA A 70 18.40 21.13 5.04
N PHE A 71 18.62 19.86 4.68
CA PHE A 71 17.67 18.76 4.88
C PHE A 71 18.41 17.49 5.34
N PRO A 72 18.98 17.51 6.56
CA PRO A 72 19.84 16.42 7.06
C PRO A 72 19.10 15.09 7.21
N GLU A 73 17.77 15.13 7.33
CA GLU A 73 16.93 13.96 7.36
C GLU A 73 16.80 13.30 5.99
N HIS A 74 16.98 14.00 4.87
CA HIS A 74 16.87 13.43 3.52
C HIS A 74 18.12 12.64 3.19
N VAL A 75 18.04 11.32 3.33
CA VAL A 75 19.21 10.43 3.21
C VAL A 75 19.30 9.71 1.87
N GLY A 76 18.26 9.75 1.04
CA GLY A 76 18.31 9.11 -0.26
C GLY A 76 17.00 9.13 -1.04
N ASN A 77 17.02 8.47 -2.18
CA ASN A 77 15.84 8.22 -3.00
C ASN A 77 15.75 6.74 -3.36
N MET A 78 14.56 6.32 -3.76
CA MET A 78 14.27 4.98 -4.24
C MET A 78 13.41 5.07 -5.50
N LEU A 79 13.72 4.22 -6.47
CA LEU A 79 12.86 3.93 -7.61
C LEU A 79 12.41 2.47 -7.52
N VAL A 80 11.11 2.27 -7.44
CA VAL A 80 10.48 0.95 -7.48
C VAL A 80 9.94 0.72 -8.88
N THR A 81 10.24 -0.42 -9.49
CA THR A 81 9.62 -0.87 -10.75
C THR A 81 8.82 -2.12 -10.47
N VAL A 82 7.59 -2.16 -10.95
CA VAL A 82 6.65 -3.25 -10.72
C VAL A 82 6.30 -3.88 -12.06
N THR A 83 6.53 -5.18 -12.19
CA THR A 83 6.00 -5.98 -13.29
C THR A 83 4.71 -6.64 -12.80
N PRO A 84 3.55 -6.42 -13.44
CA PRO A 84 2.31 -7.01 -12.99
C PRO A 84 2.29 -8.54 -13.17
N PRO A 85 1.44 -9.26 -12.41
CA PRO A 85 1.12 -10.64 -12.72
C PRO A 85 0.40 -10.75 -14.07
N ARG A 86 0.35 -11.96 -14.63
CA ARG A 86 -0.23 -12.21 -15.97
C ARG A 86 -1.66 -11.69 -16.15
N GLU A 87 -2.47 -11.74 -15.10
CA GLU A 87 -3.90 -11.38 -15.13
C GLU A 87 -4.16 -9.87 -14.94
N LEU A 88 -3.11 -9.09 -14.70
CA LEU A 88 -3.18 -7.64 -14.52
C LEU A 88 -2.41 -6.96 -15.66
N SER A 89 -3.07 -6.07 -16.41
CA SER A 89 -2.38 -5.28 -17.44
C SER A 89 -1.53 -4.17 -16.81
N ASP A 90 -0.48 -3.74 -17.53
CA ASP A 90 0.35 -2.59 -17.14
C ASP A 90 -0.49 -1.30 -17.01
N ASP A 91 -1.45 -1.09 -17.91
CA ASP A 91 -2.34 0.07 -17.87
C ASP A 91 -3.21 0.08 -16.62
N PHE A 92 -3.73 -1.09 -16.22
CA PHE A 92 -4.56 -1.17 -15.03
C PHE A 92 -3.74 -1.08 -13.74
N LEU A 93 -2.53 -1.67 -13.71
CA LEU A 93 -1.60 -1.56 -12.58
C LEU A 93 -1.35 -0.09 -12.21
N GLN A 94 -1.23 0.80 -13.19
CA GLN A 94 -1.01 2.23 -12.97
C GLN A 94 -2.20 2.97 -12.33
N ARG A 95 -3.41 2.40 -12.42
CA ARG A 95 -4.63 2.92 -11.80
C ARG A 95 -4.83 2.42 -10.37
N LEU A 96 -4.12 1.36 -9.95
CA LEU A 96 -4.18 0.90 -8.57
C LEU A 96 -3.57 1.95 -7.63
N ILE A 97 -4.28 2.21 -6.54
CA ILE A 97 -3.83 3.13 -5.49
C ILE A 97 -3.14 2.32 -4.41
N PHE A 98 -1.86 2.60 -4.23
CA PHE A 98 -1.03 2.08 -3.15
C PHE A 98 -1.00 3.09 -1.99
N VAL A 99 -0.58 2.62 -0.83
CA VAL A 99 -0.47 3.42 0.40
C VAL A 99 0.95 3.26 0.88
N ILE A 100 1.59 4.39 1.15
CA ILE A 100 2.96 4.42 1.67
C ILE A 100 3.01 3.69 3.02
N PRO A 101 3.86 2.66 3.18
CA PRO A 101 4.10 2.03 4.48
C PRO A 101 4.66 3.03 5.49
N GLU A 102 4.20 2.93 6.74
CA GLU A 102 4.63 3.81 7.83
C GLU A 102 5.56 3.08 8.81
N PHE A 103 6.70 3.68 9.15
CA PHE A 103 7.74 3.05 9.98
C PHE A 103 7.85 3.73 11.36
N TRP A 104 7.07 3.19 12.28
CA TRP A 104 6.96 3.68 13.65
C TRP A 104 7.56 2.67 14.63
N ASP A 105 8.25 3.17 15.65
CA ASP A 105 8.65 2.40 16.81
C ASP A 105 7.70 2.69 17.98
N ASP A 106 7.40 1.64 18.75
CA ASP A 106 6.54 1.66 19.94
C ASP A 106 7.35 1.22 21.16
N SER A 107 8.47 1.91 21.40
CA SER A 107 9.41 1.63 22.49
C SER A 107 8.93 2.16 23.86
N GLY A 108 7.61 2.24 24.08
CA GLY A 108 6.99 2.50 25.37
C GLY A 108 7.04 3.96 25.88
N SER A 109 7.82 4.85 25.25
CA SER A 109 7.87 6.29 25.58
C SER A 109 6.93 7.16 24.73
N GLY A 110 6.18 6.52 23.82
CA GLY A 110 5.36 7.17 22.82
C GLY A 110 5.69 6.65 21.42
N LEU A 111 4.78 6.87 20.49
CA LEU A 111 4.93 6.44 19.11
C LEU A 111 5.93 7.36 18.41
N LYS A 112 7.08 6.83 18.00
CA LYS A 112 8.15 7.61 17.36
C LYS A 112 8.32 7.18 15.91
N GLU A 113 8.29 8.13 14.98
CA GLU A 113 8.62 7.83 13.59
C GLU A 113 10.15 7.73 13.47
N MET A 114 10.65 6.56 13.07
CA MET A 114 12.09 6.31 13.01
C MET A 114 12.67 6.81 11.70
N PHE A 115 11.98 6.53 10.61
CA PHE A 115 12.28 6.99 9.27
C PHE A 115 10.98 6.98 8.45
N ARG A 116 10.99 7.62 7.29
CA ARG A 116 9.86 7.60 6.35
C ARG A 116 10.35 7.43 4.93
N ILE A 117 9.47 6.90 4.08
CA ILE A 117 9.57 7.06 2.64
C ILE A 117 8.38 7.92 2.21
N ASP A 118 8.58 8.85 1.29
CA ASP A 118 7.50 9.73 0.81
C ASP A 118 7.49 9.76 -0.72
N SER A 119 6.29 9.68 -1.28
CA SER A 119 6.08 9.73 -2.72
C SER A 119 6.47 11.11 -3.25
N ALA A 120 7.18 11.13 -4.39
CA ALA A 120 7.32 12.36 -5.15
C ALA A 120 5.93 12.94 -5.47
N TYR A 121 5.81 14.28 -5.47
CA TYR A 121 4.52 14.97 -5.54
C TYR A 121 3.63 14.47 -6.68
N PHE A 122 4.21 14.19 -7.83
CA PHE A 122 3.52 13.76 -9.04
C PHE A 122 2.95 12.33 -8.97
N HIS A 123 3.26 11.54 -7.94
CA HIS A 123 2.64 10.24 -7.70
C HIS A 123 1.41 10.32 -6.78
N ARG A 124 1.22 11.43 -6.05
CA ARG A 124 0.24 11.50 -4.97
C ARG A 124 -1.19 11.54 -5.51
N VAL A 125 -2.07 10.79 -4.87
CA VAL A 125 -3.51 10.76 -5.17
C VAL A 125 -4.24 11.52 -4.08
N THR A 126 -4.53 12.80 -4.32
CA THR A 126 -5.14 13.71 -3.34
C THR A 126 -6.66 13.82 -3.44
N ALA A 127 -7.27 13.29 -4.51
CA ALA A 127 -8.71 13.32 -4.71
C ALA A 127 -9.42 12.48 -3.64
N GLU A 128 -10.49 13.02 -3.05
CA GLU A 128 -11.45 12.24 -2.28
C GLU A 128 -12.25 11.32 -3.23
N PRO A 129 -12.64 10.09 -2.84
CA PRO A 129 -12.38 9.38 -1.58
C PRO A 129 -11.08 8.54 -1.58
N HIS A 130 -10.18 8.82 -2.52
CA HIS A 130 -9.04 7.96 -2.85
C HIS A 130 -7.81 8.22 -1.97
N HIS A 131 -7.70 9.42 -1.41
CA HIS A 131 -6.57 9.77 -0.57
C HIS A 131 -6.64 9.09 0.80
N ARG A 132 -5.48 8.82 1.38
CA ARG A 132 -5.32 8.27 2.72
C ARG A 132 -4.36 9.15 3.50
N THR A 133 -4.69 9.38 4.76
CA THR A 133 -3.82 10.06 5.71
C THR A 133 -3.31 9.08 6.75
N SER A 134 -2.23 9.44 7.44
CA SER A 134 -1.73 8.65 8.56
C SER A 134 -2.70 8.75 9.74
N ALA A 135 -2.98 7.59 10.36
CA ALA A 135 -3.73 7.54 11.62
C ALA A 135 -2.89 7.98 12.84
N LYS A 136 -1.58 8.17 12.63
CA LYS A 136 -0.58 8.34 13.70
C LYS A 136 -0.03 9.76 13.77
N ALA A 137 -0.07 10.51 12.68
CA ALA A 137 0.35 11.91 12.63
C ALA A 137 -0.39 12.69 11.54
N SER A 138 -0.55 14.00 11.75
CA SER A 138 -1.04 14.92 10.71
C SER A 138 0.06 15.17 9.68
N ARG A 139 -0.13 14.72 8.44
CA ARG A 139 0.86 14.82 7.36
C ARG A 139 0.25 14.72 5.96
N ASN A 140 1.14 14.81 4.97
CA ASN A 140 0.86 14.59 3.55
C ASN A 140 0.11 13.28 3.28
N VAL A 141 -0.60 13.26 2.16
CA VAL A 141 -1.32 12.10 1.64
C VAL A 141 -0.38 10.92 1.41
N LEU A 142 -0.77 9.75 1.93
CA LEU A 142 -0.07 8.48 1.78
C LEU A 142 -0.49 7.70 0.53
N SER A 143 -1.61 8.06 -0.10
CA SER A 143 -2.08 7.43 -1.33
C SER A 143 -1.24 7.85 -2.53
N PHE A 144 -0.84 6.89 -3.34
CA PHE A 144 -0.10 7.13 -4.57
C PHE A 144 -0.44 6.11 -5.65
N HIS A 145 -0.13 6.46 -6.90
CA HIS A 145 -0.27 5.58 -8.05
C HIS A 145 1.05 5.47 -8.83
N LEU A 146 1.15 4.47 -9.71
CA LEU A 146 2.36 4.26 -10.52
C LEU A 146 2.32 5.06 -11.81
N LEU A 147 3.51 5.35 -12.34
CA LEU A 147 3.72 5.95 -13.65
C LEU A 147 4.66 5.07 -14.44
N LYS A 148 4.25 4.60 -15.62
CA LYS A 148 4.99 3.60 -16.41
C LYS A 148 5.42 2.41 -15.55
N SER A 149 4.51 1.93 -14.70
CA SER A 149 4.73 0.85 -13.72
C SER A 149 5.88 1.10 -12.73
N ARG A 150 6.18 2.38 -12.44
CA ARG A 150 7.24 2.80 -11.52
C ARG A 150 6.74 3.75 -10.44
N TRP A 151 7.44 3.76 -9.31
CA TRP A 151 7.21 4.68 -8.19
C TRP A 151 8.52 5.27 -7.69
N ARG A 152 8.60 6.61 -7.69
CA ARG A 152 9.73 7.36 -7.13
C ARG A 152 9.38 7.87 -5.74
N SER A 153 10.28 7.59 -4.79
CA SER A 153 10.16 7.98 -3.40
C SER A 153 11.44 8.64 -2.90
N ALA A 154 11.31 9.61 -2.00
CA ALA A 154 12.39 10.07 -1.14
C ALA A 154 12.44 9.25 0.15
N ILE A 155 13.62 9.13 0.76
CA ILE A 155 13.85 8.42 2.03
C ILE A 155 14.36 9.44 3.05
N PHE A 156 13.71 9.48 4.21
CA PHE A 156 14.10 10.36 5.29
C PHE A 156 14.35 9.58 6.58
N ASP A 157 15.49 9.81 7.23
CA ASP A 157 15.89 9.17 8.48
C ASP A 157 15.90 10.20 9.62
N TYR A 158 15.14 9.95 10.68
CA TYR A 158 15.00 10.86 11.82
C TYR A 158 15.88 10.43 13.01
N GLY A 159 17.03 9.84 12.72
CA GLY A 159 17.92 9.29 13.74
C GLY A 159 17.43 7.94 14.23
N SER A 160 17.05 7.06 13.29
CA SER A 160 16.67 5.68 13.58
C SER A 160 17.84 4.85 14.16
N GLY A 161 19.07 5.23 13.84
CA GLY A 161 20.28 4.48 14.19
C GLY A 161 20.58 3.32 13.23
N TYR A 162 19.75 3.12 12.21
CA TYR A 162 19.97 2.09 11.18
C TYR A 162 21.04 2.51 10.18
N LYS A 163 21.77 1.51 9.69
CA LYS A 163 22.62 1.66 8.50
C LYS A 163 21.76 1.65 7.23
N ALA A 164 22.35 2.09 6.12
CA ALA A 164 21.69 2.12 4.83
C ALA A 164 21.10 0.75 4.44
N GLU A 165 21.85 -0.33 4.65
CA GLU A 165 21.43 -1.69 4.33
C GLU A 165 20.22 -2.14 5.15
N GLU A 166 20.18 -1.78 6.44
CA GLU A 166 19.05 -2.09 7.32
C GLU A 166 17.79 -1.31 6.92
N LEU A 167 17.94 -0.05 6.47
CA LEU A 167 16.84 0.72 5.90
C LEU A 167 16.35 0.09 4.60
N GLU A 168 17.24 -0.32 3.69
CA GLU A 168 16.85 -1.01 2.46
C GLU A 168 16.03 -2.25 2.75
N ASP A 169 16.49 -3.14 3.64
CA ASP A 169 15.80 -4.39 3.94
C ASP A 169 14.39 -4.14 4.51
N ARG A 170 14.27 -3.18 5.43
CA ARG A 170 12.98 -2.80 6.02
C ARG A 170 12.04 -2.21 4.98
N ILE A 171 12.53 -1.31 4.13
CA ILE A 171 11.76 -0.68 3.07
C ILE A 171 11.34 -1.73 2.03
N ARG A 172 12.27 -2.54 1.52
CA ARG A 172 12.01 -3.60 0.55
C ARG A 172 10.95 -4.56 1.06
N SER A 173 11.07 -5.01 2.32
CA SER A 173 10.11 -5.93 2.92
C SER A 173 8.70 -5.31 3.02
N ALA A 174 8.59 -4.11 3.57
CA ALA A 174 7.30 -3.44 3.75
C ALA A 174 6.63 -3.08 2.42
N VAL A 175 7.40 -2.52 1.48
CA VAL A 175 6.90 -2.17 0.14
C VAL A 175 6.51 -3.42 -0.64
N THR A 176 7.35 -4.46 -0.66
CA THR A 176 7.04 -5.72 -1.35
C THR A 176 5.77 -6.33 -0.81
N SER A 177 5.63 -6.41 0.52
CA SER A 177 4.42 -6.91 1.16
C SER A 177 3.20 -6.08 0.73
N HIS A 178 3.29 -4.76 0.82
CA HIS A 178 2.19 -3.87 0.48
C HIS A 178 1.72 -4.00 -0.98
N PHE A 179 2.65 -3.98 -1.94
CA PHE A 179 2.33 -4.18 -3.36
C PHE A 179 1.72 -5.56 -3.60
N THR A 180 2.33 -6.61 -3.05
CA THR A 180 1.84 -7.99 -3.18
C THR A 180 0.42 -8.13 -2.67
N GLN A 181 0.14 -7.64 -1.46
CA GLN A 181 -1.20 -7.76 -0.87
C GLN A 181 -2.22 -6.89 -1.59
N THR A 182 -1.87 -5.67 -2.01
CA THR A 182 -2.79 -4.81 -2.77
C THR A 182 -3.20 -5.45 -4.09
N ILE A 183 -2.25 -6.03 -4.83
CA ILE A 183 -2.51 -6.71 -6.10
C ILE A 183 -3.30 -8.00 -5.88
N ARG A 184 -2.95 -8.81 -4.86
CA ARG A 184 -3.73 -10.02 -4.53
C ARG A 184 -5.17 -9.69 -4.20
N LEU A 185 -5.39 -8.67 -3.35
CA LEU A 185 -6.73 -8.20 -3.02
C LEU A 185 -7.52 -7.77 -4.26
N TYR A 186 -6.85 -7.15 -5.23
CA TYR A 186 -7.48 -6.81 -6.51
C TYR A 186 -7.87 -8.08 -7.28
N LEU A 187 -6.97 -9.05 -7.42
CA LEU A 187 -7.22 -10.29 -8.18
C LEU A 187 -8.37 -11.15 -7.61
N ILE A 188 -8.68 -11.01 -6.32
CA ILE A 188 -9.77 -11.75 -5.66
C ILE A 188 -11.04 -10.90 -5.43
N ASP A 189 -11.15 -9.77 -6.12
CA ASP A 189 -12.26 -8.80 -6.00
C ASP A 189 -12.54 -8.38 -4.56
N HIS A 190 -11.49 -8.21 -3.76
CA HIS A 190 -11.56 -7.80 -2.35
C HIS A 190 -10.93 -6.43 -2.08
N LEU A 191 -10.30 -5.82 -3.09
CA LEU A 191 -9.79 -4.46 -3.00
C LEU A 191 -10.95 -3.44 -3.06
N PRO A 192 -11.09 -2.52 -2.10
CA PRO A 192 -12.15 -1.52 -2.14
C PRO A 192 -12.09 -0.64 -3.40
N ALA A 193 -13.24 -0.23 -3.95
CA ALA A 193 -13.31 0.62 -5.13
C ALA A 193 -12.55 1.94 -4.98
N SER A 194 -12.48 2.49 -3.75
CA SER A 194 -11.70 3.70 -3.45
C SER A 194 -10.19 3.53 -3.67
N ARG A 195 -9.70 2.30 -3.88
CA ARG A 195 -8.30 1.96 -4.15
C ARG A 195 -8.00 1.72 -5.63
N VAL A 196 -8.95 2.05 -6.51
CA VAL A 196 -8.77 2.06 -7.96
C VAL A 196 -9.12 3.44 -8.48
N LEU A 197 -8.21 4.08 -9.23
CA LEU A 197 -8.48 5.35 -9.88
C LEU A 197 -9.51 5.14 -11.01
N PRO A 198 -10.59 5.95 -11.04
CA PRO A 198 -11.42 6.08 -12.22
C PRO A 198 -10.57 6.49 -13.42
N GLU A 199 -10.93 5.98 -14.59
CA GLU A 199 -10.15 6.19 -15.81
C GLU A 199 -10.07 7.68 -16.20
N GLU A 200 -11.17 8.41 -16.06
CA GLU A 200 -11.23 9.85 -16.31
C GLU A 200 -10.26 10.63 -15.41
N LEU A 201 -10.25 10.32 -14.10
CA LEU A 201 -9.34 10.95 -13.14
C LEU A 201 -7.88 10.59 -13.43
N PHE A 202 -7.60 9.32 -13.77
CA PHE A 202 -6.26 8.91 -14.16
C PHE A 202 -5.79 9.67 -15.40
N ASN A 203 -6.62 9.77 -16.44
CA ASN A 203 -6.30 10.48 -17.67
C ASN A 203 -6.10 11.99 -17.41
N GLU A 204 -6.91 12.61 -16.54
CA GLU A 204 -6.70 13.99 -16.13
C GLU A 204 -5.33 14.17 -15.45
N MET A 205 -4.99 13.31 -14.48
CA MET A 205 -3.69 13.33 -13.79
C MET A 205 -2.51 13.13 -14.76
N MET A 206 -2.69 12.33 -15.80
CA MET A 206 -1.68 12.06 -16.83
C MET A 206 -1.60 13.14 -17.91
N SER A 207 -2.70 13.86 -18.19
CA SER A 207 -2.80 14.83 -19.29
C SER A 207 -1.80 15.99 -19.18
N PHE A 208 -1.33 16.29 -17.97
CA PHE A 208 -0.35 17.34 -17.72
C PHE A 208 1.10 16.90 -18.01
N ARG A 209 1.33 15.71 -18.59
CA ARG A 209 2.66 15.09 -18.70
C ARG A 209 2.88 14.46 -20.07
N ASP A 210 3.92 14.88 -20.78
CA ASP A 210 4.39 14.17 -21.97
C ASP A 210 5.38 13.02 -21.59
N GLU A 211 5.62 12.11 -22.53
CA GLU A 211 6.43 10.90 -22.27
C GLU A 211 7.87 11.19 -21.86
N ASN A 212 8.49 12.24 -22.42
CA ASN A 212 9.85 12.65 -22.12
C ASN A 212 9.94 13.23 -20.71
N THR A 213 8.94 14.00 -20.31
CA THR A 213 8.81 14.58 -18.97
C THR A 213 8.67 13.47 -17.92
N LEU A 214 7.91 12.41 -18.22
CA LEU A 214 7.80 11.26 -17.32
C LEU A 214 9.15 10.59 -17.08
N ASP A 215 9.96 10.36 -18.11
CA ASP A 215 11.27 9.70 -17.94
C ASP A 215 12.24 10.57 -17.12
N GLN A 216 12.23 11.89 -17.32
CA GLN A 216 12.99 12.82 -16.49
C GLN A 216 12.51 12.83 -15.03
N MET A 217 11.19 12.77 -14.80
CA MET A 217 10.61 12.67 -13.45
C MET A 217 10.99 11.36 -12.76
N MET A 218 11.16 10.26 -13.51
CA MET A 218 11.55 8.96 -12.97
C MET A 218 13.06 8.78 -12.84
N ALA A 219 13.88 9.69 -13.37
CA ALA A 219 15.32 9.67 -13.16
C ALA A 219 15.67 9.93 -11.68
N LEU A 220 16.55 9.10 -11.12
CA LEU A 220 17.05 9.30 -9.77
C LEU A 220 18.09 10.42 -9.75
N GLY A 221 17.69 11.61 -9.32
CA GLY A 221 18.57 12.74 -8.98
C GLY A 221 18.88 12.84 -7.49
#